data_AF-A0A7S3F7Q3-F1
#
_entry.id   AF-A0A7S3F7Q3-F1
#
_cell.length_a   1.000
_cell.length_b   1.000
_cell.length_c   1.000
_cell.angle_alpha   90.00
_cell.angle_beta   90.00
_cell.angle_gamma   90.00
#
_symmetry.space_group_name_H-M   'P 1'
#
loop_
_entity.id
_entity.type
_entity.pdbx_description
1 polymer ?
#
loop_
_entity_poly.entity_id
_entity_poly.type
_entity_poly.pdbx_seq_one_letter_code
_entity_poly.pdbx_strand_id
1 'polypeptide(L)'
;AYVRRAVLFICVAALAGRYTEAARHYSAAIEAKPEQPMGYLKRAQAYVRARLVDKALRDYGSAAELDPRGTAALLARGKLLAASCKFSAARRDFEAVRA
;
A
#
# COMPACT_ATOMS: atom_id res chain seq x y z
N ALA A 1 16.06 19.24 -21.97
CA ALA A 1 15.46 17.91 -21.65
C ALA A 1 16.09 17.25 -20.42
N TYR A 2 17.43 17.25 -20.27
CA TYR A 2 18.13 16.61 -19.14
C TYR A 2 17.82 17.22 -17.77
N VAL A 3 17.80 18.55 -17.63
CA VAL A 3 17.59 19.23 -16.34
C VAL A 3 16.19 18.92 -15.76
N ARG A 4 15.12 18.99 -16.57
CA ARG A 4 13.77 18.60 -16.12
C ARG A 4 13.69 17.13 -15.72
N ARG A 5 14.43 16.24 -16.40
CA ARG A 5 14.47 14.80 -16.10
C ARG A 5 15.27 14.50 -14.84
N ALA A 6 16.37 15.22 -14.62
CA ALA A 6 17.18 15.15 -13.41
C ALA A 6 16.43 15.71 -12.19
N VAL A 7 15.76 16.85 -12.32
CA VAL A 7 14.91 17.42 -11.27
C VAL A 7 13.75 16.48 -10.95
N LEU A 8 13.07 15.93 -11.96
CA LEU A 8 12.03 14.93 -11.76
C LEU A 8 12.59 13.68 -11.04
N PHE A 9 13.76 13.20 -11.43
CA PHE A 9 14.40 12.04 -10.81
C PHE A 9 14.81 12.30 -9.35
N ILE A 10 15.41 13.45 -9.06
CA ILE A 10 15.78 13.87 -7.70
C ILE A 10 14.53 14.01 -6.83
N CYS A 11 13.47 14.65 -7.33
CA CYS A 11 12.22 14.77 -6.61
C CYS A 11 11.57 13.40 -6.35
N VAL A 12 11.57 12.50 -7.35
CA VAL A 12 11.03 11.14 -7.21
C VAL A 12 11.85 10.33 -6.19
N ALA A 13 13.18 10.44 -6.22
CA ALA A 13 14.07 9.76 -5.27
C ALA A 13 13.88 10.30 -3.84
N ALA A 14 13.79 11.62 -3.67
CA ALA A 14 13.55 12.24 -2.36
C ALA A 14 12.18 11.84 -1.78
N LEU A 15 11.15 11.82 -2.62
CA LEU A 15 9.82 11.35 -2.22
C LEU A 15 9.84 9.86 -1.86
N ALA A 16 10.52 9.02 -2.64
CA ALA A 16 10.68 7.60 -2.35
C ALA A 16 11.35 7.37 -0.98
N GLY A 17 12.41 8.12 -0.66
CA GLY A 17 13.08 8.08 0.64
C GLY A 17 12.13 8.42 1.81
N ARG A 18 11.30 9.46 1.65
CA ARG A 18 10.29 9.84 2.66
C ARG A 18 9.21 8.79 2.83
N TYR A 19 8.81 8.11 1.75
CA TYR A 19 7.83 7.03 1.84
C TYR A 19 8.40 5.77 2.49
N THR A 20 9.67 5.45 2.27
CA THR A 20 10.33 4.33 2.96
C THR A 20 10.53 4.62 4.45
N GLU A 21 10.82 5.87 4.81
CA GLU A 21 10.90 6.31 6.20
C GLU A 21 9.51 6.28 6.88
N ALA A 22 8.47 6.76 6.20
CA ALA A 22 7.09 6.63 6.67
C ALA A 22 6.71 5.16 6.93
N ALA A 23 7.12 4.24 6.04
CA ALA A 23 6.90 2.81 6.24
C ALA A 23 7.62 2.27 7.49
N ARG A 24 8.82 2.76 7.82
CA ARG A 24 9.50 2.41 9.09
C ARG A 24 8.71 2.88 10.31
N HIS A 25 8.19 4.10 10.31
CA HIS A 25 7.36 4.59 11.40
C HIS A 25 6.11 3.75 11.59
N TYR A 26 5.46 3.33 10.50
CA TYR A 26 4.32 2.43 10.59
C TYR A 26 4.70 1.02 11.03
N SER A 27 5.91 0.52 10.73
CA SER A 27 6.38 -0.73 11.30
C SER A 27 6.49 -0.68 12.82
N ALA A 28 7.02 0.41 13.38
CA ALA A 28 7.06 0.58 14.84
C ALA A 28 5.63 0.67 15.44
N ALA A 29 4.70 1.32 14.74
CA ALA A 29 3.30 1.37 15.16
C ALA A 29 2.63 -0.03 15.14
N ILE A 30 2.97 -0.85 14.14
CA ILE A 30 2.51 -2.24 14.05
C ILE A 30 3.13 -3.10 15.16
N GLU A 31 4.41 -2.93 15.47
CA GLU A 31 5.05 -3.62 16.61
C GLU A 31 4.39 -3.26 17.94
N ALA A 32 3.99 -1.99 18.12
CA ALA A 32 3.28 -1.56 19.32
C ALA A 32 1.83 -2.07 19.38
N LYS A 33 1.16 -2.20 18.23
CA LYS A 33 -0.25 -2.65 18.13
C LYS A 33 -0.45 -3.55 16.90
N PRO A 34 -0.05 -4.82 16.97
CA PRO A 34 -0.07 -5.73 15.82
C PRO A 34 -1.49 -6.13 15.39
N GLU A 35 -2.47 -5.96 16.25
CA GLU A 35 -3.87 -6.30 15.96
C GLU A 35 -4.62 -5.16 15.26
N GLN A 36 -3.97 -4.00 15.09
CA GLN A 36 -4.62 -2.83 14.50
C GLN A 36 -4.47 -2.82 12.96
N PRO A 37 -5.56 -3.00 12.19
CA PRO A 37 -5.52 -3.05 10.71
C PRO A 37 -5.02 -1.74 10.09
N MET A 38 -5.26 -0.61 10.76
CA MET A 38 -4.86 0.72 10.29
C MET A 38 -3.34 0.88 10.14
N GLY A 39 -2.54 0.25 10.99
CA GLY A 39 -1.08 0.29 10.89
C GLY A 39 -0.60 -0.30 9.56
N TYR A 40 -1.09 -1.49 9.23
CA TYR A 40 -0.82 -2.17 7.96
C TYR A 40 -1.34 -1.39 6.77
N LEU A 41 -2.56 -0.83 6.85
CA LEU A 41 -3.15 -0.04 5.76
C LEU A 41 -2.32 1.21 5.44
N LYS A 42 -1.86 1.92 6.47
CA LYS A 42 -1.00 3.11 6.29
C LYS A 42 0.39 2.76 5.78
N ARG A 43 0.98 1.65 6.26
CA ARG A 43 2.26 1.14 5.75
C ARG A 43 2.16 0.72 4.28
N ALA A 44 1.09 0.03 3.90
CA ALA A 44 0.80 -0.33 2.52
C ALA A 44 0.70 0.90 1.61
N GLN A 45 0.00 1.96 2.06
CA GLN A 45 -0.10 3.21 1.30
C GLN A 45 1.27 3.88 1.10
N ALA A 46 2.14 3.85 2.10
CA ALA A 46 3.51 4.33 1.97
C ALA A 46 4.29 3.50 0.94
N TYR A 47 4.16 2.16 0.98
CA TYR A 47 4.77 1.27 -0.01
C TYR A 47 4.26 1.49 -1.43
N VAL A 48 2.96 1.75 -1.65
CA VAL A 48 2.41 2.10 -2.96
C VAL A 48 3.09 3.35 -3.52
N ARG A 49 3.23 4.39 -2.69
CA ARG A 49 3.89 5.64 -3.08
C ARG A 49 5.39 5.47 -3.32
N ALA A 50 6.03 4.55 -2.60
CA ALA A 50 7.42 4.14 -2.81
C ALA A 50 7.61 3.19 -4.01
N ARG A 51 6.56 2.87 -4.78
CA ARG A 51 6.58 1.87 -5.88
C ARG A 51 6.92 0.45 -5.44
N LEU A 52 6.82 0.14 -4.15
CA LEU A 52 7.06 -1.19 -3.57
C LEU A 52 5.75 -1.98 -3.54
N VAL A 53 5.22 -2.30 -4.73
CA VAL A 53 3.87 -2.88 -4.91
C VAL A 53 3.69 -4.22 -4.18
N ASP A 54 4.68 -5.12 -4.23
CA ASP A 54 4.58 -6.43 -3.58
C ASP A 54 4.47 -6.34 -2.05
N LYS A 55 5.20 -5.39 -1.44
CA LYS A 55 5.10 -5.14 0.00
C LYS A 55 3.73 -4.55 0.36
N ALA A 56 3.23 -3.63 -0.46
CA ALA A 56 1.91 -3.05 -0.25
C ALA A 56 0.79 -4.10 -0.34
N LEU A 57 0.86 -5.03 -1.29
CA LEU A 57 -0.15 -6.09 -1.44
C LEU A 57 -0.19 -7.02 -0.23
N ARG A 58 0.97 -7.35 0.36
CA ARG A 58 1.05 -8.15 1.59
C ARG A 58 0.42 -7.42 2.77
N ASP A 59 0.78 -6.16 2.98
CA ASP A 59 0.23 -5.37 4.09
C ASP A 59 -1.27 -5.13 3.94
N TYR A 60 -1.79 -4.90 2.74
CA TYR A 60 -3.24 -4.86 2.52
C TYR A 60 -3.91 -6.21 2.79
N GLY A 61 -3.23 -7.33 2.53
CA GLY A 61 -3.70 -8.66 2.90
C GLY A 61 -3.83 -8.83 4.41
N SER A 62 -2.77 -8.53 5.17
CA SER A 62 -2.80 -8.59 6.63
C SER A 62 -3.87 -7.64 7.22
N ALA A 63 -4.03 -6.45 6.65
CA ALA A 63 -5.08 -5.53 7.08
C ALA A 63 -6.50 -6.10 6.85
N ALA A 64 -6.71 -6.79 5.73
CA ALA A 64 -8.00 -7.44 5.42
C ALA A 64 -8.27 -8.70 6.27
N GLU A 65 -7.22 -9.39 6.71
CA GLU A 65 -7.34 -10.51 7.65
C GLU A 65 -7.70 -10.04 9.07
N LEU A 66 -7.12 -8.93 9.51
CA LEU A 66 -7.37 -8.34 10.83
C LEU A 66 -8.73 -7.64 10.93
N ASP A 67 -9.20 -7.04 9.84
CA ASP A 67 -10.54 -6.48 9.75
C ASP A 67 -11.25 -6.98 8.47
N PRO A 68 -11.87 -8.16 8.53
CA PRO A 68 -12.62 -8.74 7.42
C PRO A 68 -13.83 -7.89 7.00
N ARG A 69 -14.32 -7.02 7.89
CA ARG A 69 -15.41 -6.06 7.62
C ARG A 69 -14.88 -4.73 7.06
N GLY A 70 -13.57 -4.53 7.14
CA GLY A 70 -12.84 -3.36 6.70
C GLY A 70 -12.73 -3.30 5.19
N THR A 71 -13.79 -2.80 4.54
CA THR A 71 -13.84 -2.61 3.08
C THR A 71 -12.68 -1.76 2.54
N ALA A 72 -12.09 -0.89 3.37
CA ALA A 72 -10.99 -0.01 2.99
C ALA A 72 -9.73 -0.77 2.53
N ALA A 73 -9.35 -1.85 3.22
CA ALA A 73 -8.16 -2.63 2.89
C ALA A 73 -8.36 -3.39 1.57
N LEU A 74 -9.50 -4.07 1.42
CA LEU A 74 -9.87 -4.81 0.21
C LEU A 74 -10.04 -3.87 -1.00
N LEU A 75 -10.69 -2.71 -0.84
CA LEU A 75 -10.82 -1.71 -1.89
C LEU A 75 -9.45 -1.17 -2.33
N ALA A 76 -8.56 -0.88 -1.38
CA ALA A 76 -7.23 -0.39 -1.68
C ALA A 76 -6.38 -1.46 -2.39
N ARG A 77 -6.48 -2.72 -1.95
CA ARG A 77 -5.83 -3.88 -2.59
C ARG A 77 -6.34 -4.11 -4.01
N GLY A 78 -7.66 -4.15 -4.19
CA GLY A 78 -8.31 -4.32 -5.49
C GLY A 78 -7.93 -3.23 -6.48
N LYS A 79 -7.89 -1.97 -6.04
CA LYS A 79 -7.41 -0.84 -6.88
C LYS A 79 -5.95 -1.02 -7.30
N LEU A 80 -5.08 -1.42 -6.37
CA LEU A 80 -3.66 -1.64 -6.66
C LEU A 80 -3.44 -2.84 -7.60
N LEU A 81 -4.20 -3.92 -7.42
CA LEU A 81 -4.19 -5.09 -8.29
C LEU A 81 -4.67 -4.76 -9.70
N ALA A 82 -5.74 -3.98 -9.82
CA ALA A 82 -6.23 -3.49 -11.12
C ALA A 82 -5.18 -2.62 -11.83
N ALA A 83 -4.51 -1.73 -11.10
CA ALA A 83 -3.41 -0.93 -11.63
C ALA A 83 -2.18 -1.78 -12.03
N SER A 84 -2.05 -2.98 -11.46
CA SER A 84 -0.98 -3.95 -11.78
C SER A 84 -1.41 -4.99 -12.82
N CYS A 85 -2.53 -4.77 -13.53
CA CYS A 85 -3.15 -5.70 -14.49
C CYS A 85 -3.54 -7.08 -13.93
N LYS A 86 -3.60 -7.23 -12.60
CA LYS A 86 -4.03 -8.46 -11.91
C LYS A 86 -5.55 -8.46 -11.74
N PHE A 87 -6.28 -8.39 -12.85
CA PHE A 87 -7.74 -8.18 -12.87
C PHE A 87 -8.54 -9.29 -12.20
N SER A 88 -8.11 -10.55 -12.32
CA SER A 88 -8.78 -11.69 -11.68
C SER A 88 -8.78 -11.60 -10.15
N ALA A 89 -7.64 -11.24 -9.57
CA ALA A 89 -7.51 -11.03 -8.13
C ALA A 89 -8.25 -9.76 -7.68
N ALA A 90 -8.16 -8.67 -8.44
CA ALA A 90 -8.89 -7.44 -8.14
C ALA A 90 -10.41 -7.65 -8.10
N ARG A 91 -10.95 -8.45 -9.04
CA ARG A 91 -12.37 -8.77 -9.09
C ARG A 91 -12.83 -9.51 -7.83
N ARG A 92 -12.05 -10.48 -7.34
CA ARG A 92 -12.36 -11.19 -6.09
C ARG A 92 -12.41 -10.24 -4.90
N ASP A 93 -11.46 -9.31 -4.82
CA ASP A 93 -11.43 -8.31 -3.75
C ASP A 93 -12.65 -7.38 -3.79
N PHE A 94 -13.08 -6.95 -4.99
CA PHE A 94 -14.29 -6.14 -5.13
C PHE A 94 -15.58 -6.91 -4.87
N GLU A 95 -15.64 -8.18 -5.23
CA GLU A 95 -16.77 -9.06 -4.89
C GLU A 95 -16.85 -9.27 -3.37
N ALA A 96 -15.72 -9.46 -2.69
CA ALA A 96 -15.65 -9.59 -1.23
C ALA A 96 -16.09 -8.32 -0.48
N VAL A 97 -16.00 -7.13 -1.09
CA VAL A 97 -16.48 -5.86 -0.51
C VAL A 97 -18.01 -5.72 -0.62
N ARG A 98 -18.62 -6.36 -1.62
CA ARG A 98 -20.05 -6.25 -1.93
C ARG A 98 -20.89 -7.35 -1.27
N ALA A 99 -20.25 -8.45 -0.86
CA ALA A 99 -20.85 -9.56 -0.13
C ALA A 99 -21.05 -9.19 1.36
#